data_AF-A0A6M0HT52-F1
#
_entry.id   AF-A0A6M0HT52-F1
#
_cell.length_a   1.000
_cell.length_b   1.000
_cell.length_c   1.000
_cell.angle_alpha   90.00
_cell.angle_beta   90.00
_cell.angle_gamma   90.00
#
_symmetry.space_group_name_H-M   'P 1'
#
loop_
_entity.id
_entity.type
_entity.pdbx_description
1 polymer ?
#
loop_
_entity_poly.entity_id
_entity_poly.type
_entity_poly.pdbx_seq_one_letter_code
_entity_poly.pdbx_strand_id
1 'polypeptide(L)'
;MSDPSHTAMKAAFDAEVSQAAKEAAFTAALVAPTPWSERDWLGDVRWPLFVDTDIQAIFGNDEALGAHELAPRWAELMRCKWLAHSWNMIPKGTVILGHWVGAASLMHWGARFELVAQVDGPDGQPRWRRVRTEPSFVVDPTCRWRIVRVRGLEPEAQAAQYARERKRAKSIATWDRKARDKADTEIADIVAAMVKVNPNFVAGDDHSIRKRLPEICHTRTIAQVAPMIADAHQRLMMNRDDLATWKRHLADTESIIRARLTRIERGTGPGVLRSLEDLMGPAPRVHPAVLPADASVTPAEKPPDIPDEDAAALQALAI
;
A
#
# COMPACT_ATOMS: atom_id res chain seq x y z
N MET A 1 -3.35 -16.02 21.18
CA MET A 1 -1.88 -16.12 21.01
C MET A 1 -1.54 -15.39 19.73
N SER A 2 -0.85 -14.25 19.85
CA SER A 2 -0.41 -13.45 18.71
C SER A 2 0.89 -14.04 18.16
N ASP A 3 0.97 -14.17 16.84
CA ASP A 3 2.14 -14.66 16.11
C ASP A 3 3.38 -13.79 16.45
N PRO A 4 4.52 -14.39 16.88
CA PRO A 4 5.74 -13.65 17.21
C PRO A 4 6.27 -12.79 16.05
N SER A 5 5.91 -13.10 14.80
CA SER A 5 6.22 -12.25 13.63
C SER A 5 5.56 -10.87 13.71
N HIS A 6 4.37 -10.79 14.29
CA HIS A 6 3.55 -9.59 14.37
C HIS A 6 4.03 -8.63 15.47
N THR A 7 4.62 -9.17 16.54
CA THR A 7 5.16 -8.38 17.66
C THR A 7 6.51 -7.75 17.31
N ALA A 8 7.36 -8.45 16.55
CA ALA A 8 8.64 -7.92 16.07
C ALA A 8 8.45 -6.80 15.02
N MET A 9 7.51 -6.97 14.09
CA MET A 9 7.16 -5.92 13.13
C MET A 9 6.60 -4.70 13.87
N LYS A 10 5.68 -4.89 14.83
CA LYS A 10 5.11 -3.81 15.64
C LYS A 10 6.17 -3.06 16.45
N ALA A 11 7.14 -3.75 17.06
CA ALA A 11 8.24 -3.11 17.76
C ALA A 11 9.15 -2.28 16.83
N ALA A 12 9.36 -2.74 15.58
CA ALA A 12 10.05 -1.96 14.56
C ALA A 12 9.23 -0.78 13.99
N PHE A 13 7.89 -0.84 14.09
CA PHE A 13 6.99 0.29 13.80
C PHE A 13 6.93 1.32 14.94
N ASP A 14 7.10 0.88 16.19
CA ASP A 14 6.90 1.69 17.40
C ASP A 14 8.18 2.42 17.87
N ALA A 15 9.37 2.06 17.37
CA ALA A 15 10.56 2.90 17.52
C ALA A 15 10.43 4.09 16.54
N GLU A 16 10.09 5.27 17.05
CA GLU A 16 10.08 6.50 16.26
C GLU A 16 11.49 6.81 15.77
N VAL A 17 11.87 6.24 14.62
CA VAL A 17 13.08 6.65 13.91
C VAL A 17 12.99 8.14 13.66
N SER A 18 14.03 8.88 14.06
CA SER A 18 14.02 10.32 13.97
C SER A 18 13.84 10.78 12.52
N GLN A 19 13.30 11.98 12.35
CA GLN A 19 13.15 12.57 11.03
C GLN A 19 14.52 12.75 10.33
N ALA A 20 15.57 13.08 11.10
CA ALA A 20 16.94 13.16 10.62
C ALA A 20 17.45 11.81 10.09
N ALA A 21 17.18 10.70 10.79
CA ALA A 21 17.56 9.37 10.33
C ALA A 21 16.83 8.96 9.04
N LYS A 22 15.56 9.36 8.87
CA LYS A 22 14.81 9.16 7.62
C LYS A 22 15.42 9.92 6.44
N GLU A 23 15.81 11.17 6.66
CA GLU A 23 16.48 12.00 5.64
C GLU A 23 17.88 11.49 5.29
N ALA A 24 18.65 11.05 6.29
CA ALA A 24 19.94 10.42 6.09
C ALA A 24 19.82 9.13 5.26
N ALA A 25 18.85 8.28 5.58
CA ALA A 25 18.57 7.05 4.83
C ALA A 25 18.15 7.33 3.38
N PHE A 26 17.33 8.35 3.16
CA PHE A 26 16.95 8.79 1.82
C PHE A 26 18.16 9.24 1.01
N THR A 27 19.03 10.05 1.61
CA THR A 27 20.27 10.51 0.96
C THR A 27 21.20 9.34 0.63
N ALA A 28 21.37 8.40 1.54
CA ALA A 28 22.17 7.20 1.31
C ALA A 28 21.59 6.34 0.16
N ALA A 29 20.28 6.11 0.17
CA ALA A 29 19.60 5.31 -0.86
C ALA A 29 19.55 6.00 -2.24
N LEU A 30 19.66 7.33 -2.32
CA LEU A 30 19.84 8.01 -3.61
C LEU A 30 21.17 7.65 -4.27
N VAL A 31 22.22 7.45 -3.47
CA VAL A 31 23.57 7.13 -3.96
C VAL A 31 23.69 5.63 -4.22
N ALA A 32 23.25 4.82 -3.26
CA ALA A 32 23.27 3.37 -3.29
C ALA A 32 21.84 2.83 -3.17
N PRO A 33 21.09 2.71 -4.28
CA PRO A 33 19.69 2.30 -4.25
C PRO A 33 19.58 0.89 -3.69
N THR A 34 18.65 0.70 -2.76
CA THR A 34 18.30 -0.63 -2.31
C THR A 34 17.53 -1.35 -3.42
N PRO A 35 17.90 -2.60 -3.72
CA PRO A 35 17.15 -3.47 -4.61
C PRO A 35 15.86 -3.89 -3.93
N TRP A 36 14.76 -3.93 -4.68
CA TRP A 36 13.46 -4.31 -4.15
C TRP A 36 13.32 -5.83 -3.96
N SER A 37 14.11 -6.61 -4.71
CA SER A 37 14.26 -8.06 -4.60
C SER A 37 15.50 -8.55 -5.34
N GLU A 38 15.96 -9.77 -5.03
CA GLU A 38 17.02 -10.47 -5.80
C GLU A 38 16.68 -10.64 -7.29
N ARG A 39 15.38 -10.69 -7.64
CA ARG A 39 14.93 -10.74 -9.04
C ARG A 39 15.16 -9.41 -9.78
N ASP A 40 15.23 -8.29 -9.06
CA ASP A 40 15.45 -6.96 -9.65
C ASP A 40 16.93 -6.75 -10.03
N TRP A 41 17.86 -7.43 -9.35
CA TRP A 41 19.28 -7.47 -9.75
C TRP A 41 19.52 -8.21 -11.06
N LEU A 42 18.70 -9.23 -11.34
CA LEU A 42 18.88 -10.13 -12.49
C LEU A 42 18.24 -9.60 -13.79
N GLY A 43 17.81 -8.34 -13.81
CA GLY A 43 17.35 -7.69 -15.03
C GLY A 43 15.96 -8.14 -15.44
N ASP A 44 14.96 -7.98 -14.55
CA ASP A 44 13.58 -7.95 -15.02
C ASP A 44 13.51 -6.90 -16.14
N VAL A 45 13.28 -7.38 -17.36
CA VAL A 45 13.22 -6.59 -18.59
C VAL A 45 12.17 -5.49 -18.47
N ARG A 46 11.27 -5.56 -17.49
CA ARG A 46 10.22 -4.59 -17.23
C ARG A 46 10.54 -3.56 -16.14
N TRP A 47 11.69 -3.65 -15.47
CA TRP A 47 12.05 -2.71 -14.40
C TRP A 47 11.89 -1.23 -14.79
N PRO A 48 12.37 -0.77 -15.97
CA PRO A 48 12.18 0.62 -16.40
C PRO A 48 10.70 1.03 -16.56
N LEU A 49 9.83 0.09 -16.95
CA LEU A 49 8.39 0.34 -17.07
C LEU A 49 7.74 0.53 -15.69
N PHE A 50 8.15 -0.24 -14.69
CA PHE A 50 7.64 -0.10 -13.33
C PHE A 50 8.05 1.25 -12.73
N VAL A 51 9.32 1.62 -12.85
CA VAL A 51 9.85 2.90 -12.37
C VAL A 51 9.12 4.08 -13.03
N ASP A 52 8.91 4.04 -14.36
CA ASP A 52 8.16 5.06 -15.08
C ASP A 52 6.72 5.17 -14.59
N THR A 53 6.02 4.04 -14.47
CA THR A 53 4.63 4.02 -13.97
C THR A 53 4.53 4.59 -12.55
N ASP A 54 5.48 4.26 -11.68
CA ASP A 54 5.51 4.74 -10.30
C ASP A 54 5.81 6.23 -10.19
N ILE A 55 6.77 6.73 -10.98
CA ILE A 55 7.07 8.16 -11.08
C ILE A 55 5.84 8.92 -11.57
N GLN A 56 5.14 8.43 -12.60
CA GLN A 56 3.92 9.06 -13.09
C GLN A 56 2.84 9.12 -12.01
N ALA A 57 2.66 8.04 -11.25
CA ALA A 57 1.66 7.98 -10.18
C ALA A 57 1.98 8.92 -9.01
N ILE A 58 3.24 8.98 -8.57
CA ILE A 58 3.67 9.82 -7.44
C ILE A 58 3.60 11.30 -7.78
N PHE A 59 4.10 11.68 -8.95
CA PHE A 59 4.11 13.09 -9.34
C PHE A 59 2.71 13.58 -9.69
N GLY A 60 1.88 12.76 -10.33
CA GLY A 60 0.55 13.18 -10.78
C GLY A 60 0.65 14.43 -11.68
N ASN A 61 0.16 15.56 -11.17
CA ASN A 61 0.21 16.86 -11.85
C ASN A 61 1.29 17.81 -11.31
N ASP A 62 2.00 17.43 -10.25
CA ASP A 62 3.03 18.28 -9.67
C ASP A 62 4.25 18.36 -10.58
N GLU A 63 4.83 19.56 -10.66
CA GLU A 63 6.01 19.81 -11.47
C GLU A 63 7.25 19.21 -10.81
N ALA A 64 7.48 19.54 -9.53
CA ALA A 64 8.62 19.07 -8.75
C ALA A 64 8.23 18.70 -7.32
N LEU A 65 8.85 17.65 -6.77
CA LEU A 65 8.64 17.15 -5.42
C LEU A 65 9.98 17.03 -4.69
N GLY A 66 10.02 17.36 -3.40
CA GLY A 66 11.14 17.06 -2.51
C GLY A 66 10.94 15.72 -1.79
N ALA A 67 11.91 15.35 -0.95
CA ALA A 67 11.89 14.07 -0.23
C ALA A 67 10.65 13.92 0.68
N HIS A 68 10.25 15.00 1.35
CA HIS A 68 9.10 15.03 2.25
C HIS A 68 7.76 14.85 1.55
N GLU A 69 7.63 15.25 0.28
CA GLU A 69 6.43 14.96 -0.49
C GLU A 69 6.49 13.57 -1.15
N LEU A 70 7.69 13.12 -1.55
CA LEU A 70 7.89 11.83 -2.20
C LEU A 70 7.61 10.65 -1.26
N ALA A 71 8.18 10.64 -0.05
CA ALA A 71 8.08 9.48 0.85
C ALA A 71 6.63 9.12 1.25
N PRO A 72 5.75 10.09 1.62
CA PRO A 72 4.34 9.79 1.91
C PRO A 72 3.55 9.32 0.69
N ARG A 73 3.84 9.86 -0.50
CA ARG A 73 3.17 9.44 -1.75
C ARG A 73 3.62 8.05 -2.19
N TRP A 74 4.90 7.75 -2.03
CA TRP A 74 5.43 6.40 -2.20
C TRP A 74 4.76 5.41 -1.24
N ALA A 75 4.63 5.77 0.03
CA ALA A 75 3.93 4.95 1.02
C ALA A 75 2.50 4.63 0.60
N GLU A 76 1.74 5.63 0.13
CA GLU A 76 0.37 5.40 -0.35
C GLU A 76 0.34 4.52 -1.61
N LEU A 77 1.25 4.74 -2.56
CA LEU A 77 1.35 3.93 -3.77
C LEU A 77 1.62 2.45 -3.42
N MET A 78 2.55 2.17 -2.50
CA MET A 78 2.89 0.81 -2.10
C MET A 78 1.74 0.10 -1.37
N ARG A 79 1.00 0.83 -0.51
CA ARG A 79 -0.22 0.29 0.12
C ARG A 79 -1.24 -0.14 -0.93
N CYS A 80 -1.39 0.62 -2.02
CA CYS A 80 -2.35 0.31 -3.08
C CYS A 80 -1.86 -0.82 -4.00
N LYS A 81 -0.59 -0.83 -4.39
CA LYS A 81 -0.05 -1.79 -5.37
C LYS A 81 0.18 -3.18 -4.80
N TRP A 82 0.59 -3.27 -3.54
CA TRP A 82 1.07 -4.52 -2.95
C TRP A 82 0.19 -4.97 -1.79
N LEU A 83 -1.11 -5.11 -2.04
CA LEU A 83 -2.11 -5.59 -1.06
C LEU A 83 -1.81 -6.98 -0.47
N ALA A 84 -0.90 -7.75 -1.09
CA ALA A 84 -0.46 -9.05 -0.61
C ALA A 84 0.81 -9.01 0.27
N HIS A 85 1.47 -7.85 0.38
CA HIS A 85 2.67 -7.67 1.22
C HIS A 85 2.32 -6.88 2.49
N SER A 86 3.14 -7.02 3.52
CA SER A 86 2.99 -6.38 4.84
C SER A 86 2.82 -4.85 4.82
N TRP A 87 3.04 -4.19 3.67
CA TRP A 87 2.82 -2.75 3.46
C TRP A 87 1.36 -2.31 3.69
N ASN A 88 0.37 -3.16 3.41
CA ASN A 88 -1.04 -2.84 3.66
C ASN A 88 -1.40 -2.85 5.16
N MET A 89 -0.56 -3.47 6.00
CA MET A 89 -0.74 -3.52 7.47
C MET A 89 -0.26 -2.23 8.15
N ILE A 90 0.50 -1.40 7.43
CA ILE A 90 0.97 -0.10 7.94
C ILE A 90 -0.22 0.86 8.00
N PRO A 91 -0.53 1.47 9.17
CA PRO A 91 -1.65 2.39 9.28
C PRO A 91 -1.57 3.52 8.23
N LYS A 92 -2.74 3.90 7.71
CA LYS A 92 -2.81 4.99 6.73
C LYS A 92 -2.26 6.27 7.36
N GLY A 93 -1.42 6.98 6.62
CA GLY A 93 -0.75 8.20 7.09
C GLY A 93 0.59 7.95 7.79
N THR A 94 0.91 6.71 8.21
CA THR A 94 2.20 6.39 8.82
C THR A 94 3.29 6.26 7.76
N VAL A 95 4.38 7.01 7.91
CA VAL A 95 5.54 6.97 7.02
C VAL A 95 6.77 6.44 7.78
N ILE A 96 7.13 5.19 7.51
CA ILE A 96 8.30 4.52 8.08
C ILE A 96 9.56 4.72 7.24
N LEU A 97 10.72 4.39 7.83
CA LEU A 97 12.04 4.48 7.21
C LEU A 97 12.11 3.78 5.84
N GLY A 98 11.50 2.60 5.71
CA GLY A 98 11.46 1.86 4.43
C GLY A 98 10.77 2.63 3.29
N HIS A 99 9.82 3.53 3.59
CA HIS A 99 9.22 4.37 2.55
C HIS A 99 10.17 5.45 2.04
N TRP A 100 11.02 5.99 2.91
CA TRP A 100 12.03 6.99 2.54
C TRP A 100 13.11 6.37 1.66
N VAL A 101 13.67 5.24 2.11
CA VAL A 101 14.62 4.44 1.33
C VAL A 101 14.02 4.08 -0.04
N GLY A 102 12.77 3.62 -0.04
CA GLY A 102 12.07 3.28 -1.25
C GLY A 102 11.90 4.44 -2.24
N ALA A 103 11.43 5.59 -1.75
CA ALA A 103 11.27 6.78 -2.57
C ALA A 103 12.61 7.27 -3.15
N ALA A 104 13.70 7.22 -2.37
CA ALA A 104 15.04 7.53 -2.84
C ALA A 104 15.54 6.58 -3.92
N SER A 105 15.40 5.26 -3.70
CA SER A 105 15.74 4.25 -4.71
C SER A 105 14.96 4.48 -6.01
N LEU A 106 13.67 4.84 -5.92
CA LEU A 106 12.87 5.19 -7.11
C LEU A 106 13.45 6.42 -7.82
N MET A 107 13.84 7.47 -7.10
CA MET A 107 14.44 8.67 -7.72
C MET A 107 15.80 8.37 -8.35
N HIS A 108 16.62 7.52 -7.72
CA HIS A 108 17.88 7.05 -8.31
C HIS A 108 17.64 6.39 -9.67
N TRP A 109 16.75 5.39 -9.71
CA TRP A 109 16.44 4.68 -10.95
C TRP A 109 15.75 5.59 -11.97
N GLY A 110 14.88 6.49 -11.50
CA GLY A 110 14.24 7.50 -12.31
C GLY A 110 15.23 8.43 -13.00
N ALA A 111 16.26 8.88 -12.29
CA ALA A 111 17.33 9.69 -12.85
C ALA A 111 18.14 8.87 -13.88
N ARG A 112 18.51 7.63 -13.54
CA ARG A 112 19.23 6.71 -14.44
C ARG A 112 18.46 6.41 -15.74
N PHE A 113 17.14 6.40 -15.70
CA PHE A 113 16.28 6.19 -16.87
C PHE A 113 15.82 7.50 -17.55
N GLU A 114 16.33 8.66 -17.11
CA GLU A 114 15.97 9.98 -17.63
C GLU A 114 14.45 10.26 -17.56
N LEU A 115 13.85 9.87 -16.44
CA LEU A 115 12.45 10.08 -16.10
C LEU A 115 12.27 11.29 -15.19
N VAL A 116 13.23 11.51 -14.29
CA VAL A 116 13.31 12.69 -13.41
C VAL A 116 14.67 13.37 -13.53
N ALA A 117 14.69 14.66 -13.23
CA ALA A 117 15.90 15.45 -13.09
C ALA A 117 15.89 16.12 -11.71
N GLN A 118 17.03 16.12 -11.03
CA GLN A 118 17.21 16.90 -9.82
C GLN A 118 17.28 18.39 -10.17
N VAL A 119 16.58 19.21 -9.40
CA VAL A 119 16.51 20.66 -9.52
C VAL A 119 16.66 21.28 -8.14
N ASP A 120 17.12 22.53 -8.08
CA ASP A 120 17.22 23.26 -6.83
C ASP A 120 15.82 23.68 -6.34
N GLY A 121 15.50 23.33 -5.10
CA GLY A 121 14.28 23.77 -4.43
C GLY A 121 14.39 25.21 -3.95
N PRO A 122 13.25 25.85 -3.61
CA PRO A 122 13.22 27.24 -3.13
C PRO A 122 14.03 27.43 -1.83
N ASP A 123 14.14 26.38 -1.01
CA ASP A 123 14.85 26.40 0.28
C ASP A 123 16.29 25.86 0.18
N GLY A 124 16.83 25.74 -1.05
CA GLY A 124 18.15 25.14 -1.31
C GLY A 124 18.19 23.62 -1.17
N GLN A 125 17.08 22.99 -0.80
CA GLN A 125 16.95 21.53 -0.72
C GLN A 125 16.71 20.93 -2.11
N PRO A 126 17.28 19.75 -2.41
CA PRO A 126 17.07 19.11 -3.71
C PRO A 126 15.61 18.71 -3.90
N ARG A 127 15.08 19.00 -5.09
CA ARG A 127 13.79 18.50 -5.55
C ARG A 127 14.00 17.72 -6.84
N TRP A 128 13.05 16.85 -7.17
CA TRP A 128 13.03 16.10 -8.40
C TRP A 128 11.88 16.60 -9.24
N ARG A 129 12.15 16.92 -10.50
CA ARG A 129 11.17 17.30 -11.50
C ARG A 129 11.01 16.16 -12.50
N ARG A 130 9.79 15.83 -12.89
CA ARG A 130 9.62 14.92 -14.05
C ARG A 130 10.16 15.57 -15.31
N VAL A 131 10.94 14.81 -16.07
CA VAL A 131 11.39 15.22 -17.39
C VAL A 131 10.21 15.31 -18.36
N ARG A 132 9.17 14.47 -18.17
CA ARG A 132 7.99 14.42 -19.03
C ARG A 132 6.78 13.79 -18.35
N THR A 133 5.60 14.06 -18.92
CA THR A 133 4.32 13.55 -18.42
C THR A 133 3.87 12.29 -19.17
N GLU A 134 4.38 12.07 -20.38
CA GLU A 134 4.06 10.89 -21.18
C GLU A 134 4.91 9.68 -20.75
N PRO A 135 4.35 8.45 -20.88
CA PRO A 135 5.12 7.22 -20.69
C PRO A 135 6.34 7.16 -21.61
N SER A 136 7.46 6.80 -21.01
CA SER A 136 8.76 6.57 -21.65
C SER A 136 8.94 5.12 -22.08
N PHE A 137 8.32 4.20 -21.35
CA PHE A 137 8.38 2.76 -21.61
C PHE A 137 6.97 2.19 -21.75
N VAL A 138 6.81 1.24 -22.67
CA VAL A 138 5.55 0.51 -22.89
C VAL A 138 5.84 -0.98 -23.05
N VAL A 139 4.86 -1.82 -22.76
CA VAL A 139 4.94 -3.26 -23.09
C VAL A 139 4.84 -3.42 -24.60
N ASP A 140 5.73 -4.23 -25.18
CA ASP A 140 5.67 -4.59 -26.60
C ASP A 140 4.35 -5.33 -26.89
N PRO A 141 3.50 -4.84 -27.82
CA PRO A 141 2.22 -5.46 -28.12
C PRO A 141 2.35 -6.84 -28.76
N THR A 142 3.49 -7.15 -29.38
CA THR A 142 3.78 -8.44 -30.03
C THR A 142 4.43 -9.42 -29.06
N CYS A 143 5.21 -8.92 -28.10
CA CYS A 143 5.87 -9.73 -27.10
C CYS A 143 5.65 -9.15 -25.70
N ARG A 144 4.61 -9.61 -25.02
CA ARG A 144 4.21 -9.10 -23.69
C ARG A 144 5.32 -9.04 -22.65
N TRP A 145 6.40 -9.81 -22.80
CA TRP A 145 7.54 -9.86 -21.88
C TRP A 145 8.60 -8.80 -22.15
N ARG A 146 8.57 -8.15 -23.31
CA ARG A 146 9.52 -7.11 -23.72
C ARG A 146 8.94 -5.72 -23.46
N ILE A 147 9.80 -4.77 -23.12
CA ILE A 147 9.44 -3.35 -23.10
C ILE A 147 10.12 -2.61 -24.25
N VAL A 148 9.48 -1.54 -24.72
CA VAL A 148 10.00 -0.67 -25.76
C VAL A 148 10.12 0.74 -25.19
N ARG A 149 11.27 1.38 -25.41
CA ARG A 149 11.47 2.80 -25.09
C ARG A 149 10.84 3.65 -26.19
N VAL A 150 9.82 4.42 -25.84
CA VAL A 150 8.98 5.15 -26.81
C VAL A 150 9.79 6.22 -27.56
N ARG A 151 10.69 6.94 -26.88
CA ARG A 151 11.58 7.97 -27.46
C ARG A 151 12.84 7.45 -28.17
N GLY A 152 12.89 6.16 -28.50
CA GLY A 152 13.88 5.57 -29.42
C GLY A 152 13.28 5.06 -30.73
N LEU A 153 11.97 5.29 -30.93
CA LEU A 153 11.26 4.93 -32.15
C LEU A 153 11.24 6.11 -33.12
N GLU A 154 11.06 5.81 -34.40
CA GLU A 154 10.79 6.83 -35.41
C GLU A 154 9.58 7.70 -35.02
N PRO A 155 9.57 9.01 -35.34
CA PRO A 155 8.53 9.94 -34.89
C PRO A 155 7.10 9.49 -35.19
N GLU A 156 6.88 8.83 -36.33
CA GLU A 156 5.58 8.28 -36.71
C GLU A 156 5.14 7.11 -35.80
N ALA A 157 6.06 6.20 -35.51
CA ALA A 157 5.81 5.08 -34.59
C ALA A 157 5.59 5.57 -33.15
N GLN A 158 6.29 6.63 -32.76
CA GLN A 158 6.10 7.28 -31.47
C GLN A 158 4.69 7.89 -31.34
N ALA A 159 4.26 8.67 -32.34
CA ALA A 159 2.92 9.26 -32.37
C ALA A 159 1.83 8.18 -32.38
N ALA A 160 2.02 7.10 -33.14
CA ALA A 160 1.12 5.97 -33.17
C ALA A 160 1.02 5.27 -31.80
N GLN A 161 2.14 5.09 -31.09
CA GLN A 161 2.12 4.50 -29.76
C GLN A 161 1.40 5.38 -28.74
N TYR A 162 1.65 6.69 -28.74
CA TYR A 162 0.91 7.60 -27.86
C TYR A 162 -0.58 7.65 -28.18
N ALA A 163 -0.97 7.53 -29.45
CA ALA A 163 -2.38 7.42 -29.83
C ALA A 163 -2.99 6.10 -29.31
N ARG A 164 -2.25 4.98 -29.37
CA ARG A 164 -2.69 3.68 -28.82
C ARG A 164 -2.85 3.72 -27.31
N GLU A 165 -1.89 4.27 -26.57
CA GLU A 165 -1.98 4.39 -25.11
C GLU A 165 -3.13 5.31 -24.68
N ARG A 166 -3.34 6.44 -25.37
CA ARG A 166 -4.50 7.31 -25.12
C ARG A 166 -5.82 6.58 -25.39
N LYS A 167 -5.91 5.80 -26.46
CA LYS A 167 -7.10 4.95 -26.74
C LYS A 167 -7.28 3.89 -25.66
N ARG A 168 -6.20 3.25 -25.22
CA ARG A 168 -6.22 2.23 -24.16
C ARG A 168 -6.70 2.80 -22.83
N ALA A 169 -6.18 3.96 -22.41
CA ALA A 169 -6.61 4.65 -21.20
C ALA A 169 -8.12 4.97 -21.23
N LYS A 170 -8.63 5.47 -22.37
CA LYS A 170 -10.07 5.69 -22.57
C LYS A 170 -10.88 4.39 -22.48
N SER A 171 -10.40 3.30 -23.07
CA SER A 171 -11.05 1.99 -22.99
C SER A 171 -11.08 1.45 -21.57
N ILE A 172 -9.97 1.56 -20.82
CA ILE A 172 -9.90 1.14 -19.41
C ILE A 172 -10.91 1.92 -18.58
N ALA A 173 -10.91 3.26 -18.67
CA ALA A 173 -11.87 4.09 -17.95
C ALA A 173 -13.33 3.73 -18.30
N THR A 174 -13.59 3.40 -19.57
CA THR A 174 -14.91 2.95 -20.03
C THR A 174 -15.28 1.59 -19.45
N TRP A 175 -14.34 0.64 -19.41
CA TRP A 175 -14.56 -0.69 -18.84
C TRP A 175 -14.75 -0.64 -17.33
N ASP A 176 -14.01 0.20 -16.62
CA ASP A 176 -14.15 0.39 -15.19
C ASP A 176 -15.51 1.01 -14.86
N ARG A 177 -15.96 2.02 -15.63
CA ARG A 177 -17.32 2.55 -15.51
C ARG A 177 -18.38 1.46 -15.73
N LYS A 178 -18.28 0.72 -16.84
CA LYS A 178 -19.23 -0.39 -17.12
C LYS A 178 -19.22 -1.46 -16.03
N ALA A 179 -18.06 -1.73 -15.41
CA ALA A 179 -17.95 -2.68 -14.32
C ALA A 179 -18.67 -2.17 -13.06
N ARG A 180 -18.54 -0.88 -12.74
CA ARG A 180 -19.29 -0.24 -11.64
C ARG A 180 -20.79 -0.28 -11.90
N ASP A 181 -21.23 0.14 -13.09
CA ASP A 181 -22.65 0.13 -13.48
C ASP A 181 -23.25 -1.29 -13.38
N LYS A 182 -22.50 -2.32 -13.77
CA LYS A 182 -22.93 -3.72 -13.64
C LYS A 182 -23.00 -4.18 -12.18
N ALA A 183 -22.12 -3.66 -11.32
CA ALA A 183 -22.05 -4.04 -9.92
C ALA A 183 -23.11 -3.36 -9.05
N ASP A 184 -23.78 -2.30 -9.54
CA ASP A 184 -24.79 -1.54 -8.79
C ASP A 184 -25.87 -2.46 -8.19
N THR A 185 -26.47 -3.34 -8.99
CA THR A 185 -27.52 -4.26 -8.52
C THR A 185 -26.98 -5.26 -7.51
N GLU A 186 -25.83 -5.87 -7.79
CA GLU A 186 -25.23 -6.89 -6.90
C GLU A 186 -24.86 -6.29 -5.54
N ILE A 187 -24.26 -5.09 -5.53
CA ILE A 187 -23.91 -4.37 -4.30
C ILE A 187 -25.18 -3.97 -3.55
N ALA A 188 -26.19 -3.45 -4.24
CA ALA A 188 -27.46 -3.08 -3.63
C ALA A 188 -28.15 -4.28 -2.96
N ASP A 189 -28.13 -5.45 -3.60
CA ASP A 189 -28.70 -6.69 -3.05
C ASP A 189 -27.97 -7.14 -1.79
N ILE A 190 -26.63 -7.09 -1.78
CA ILE A 190 -25.82 -7.43 -0.59
C ILE A 190 -26.13 -6.47 0.56
N VAL A 191 -26.17 -5.17 0.28
CA VAL A 191 -26.47 -4.15 1.30
C VAL A 191 -27.91 -4.30 1.82
N ALA A 192 -28.88 -4.58 0.95
CA ALA A 192 -30.26 -4.86 1.37
C ALA A 192 -30.34 -6.10 2.27
N ALA A 193 -29.56 -7.15 1.98
CA ALA A 193 -29.45 -8.32 2.84
C ALA A 193 -28.86 -7.96 4.21
N MET A 194 -27.82 -7.14 4.27
CA MET A 194 -27.23 -6.66 5.53
C MET A 194 -28.25 -5.89 6.38
N VAL A 195 -29.02 -4.97 5.77
CA VAL A 195 -30.08 -4.21 6.46
C VAL A 195 -31.19 -5.13 6.98
N LYS A 196 -31.60 -6.11 6.17
CA LYS A 196 -32.63 -7.09 6.55
C LYS A 196 -32.18 -7.96 7.73
N VAL A 197 -30.91 -8.35 7.74
CA VAL A 197 -30.35 -9.21 8.78
C VAL A 197 -30.16 -8.41 10.08
N ASN A 198 -29.42 -7.30 10.09
CA ASN A 198 -29.27 -6.43 11.27
C ASN A 198 -29.32 -4.94 10.90
N PRO A 199 -30.49 -4.29 11.00
CA PRO A 199 -30.62 -2.88 10.65
C PRO A 199 -29.86 -1.94 11.61
N ASN A 200 -29.59 -2.39 12.83
CA ASN A 200 -29.00 -1.59 13.91
C ASN A 200 -27.48 -1.73 14.02
N PHE A 201 -26.85 -2.57 13.19
CA PHE A 201 -25.39 -2.68 13.15
C PHE A 201 -24.76 -1.32 12.84
N VAL A 202 -23.79 -0.88 13.63
CA VAL A 202 -23.13 0.42 13.46
C VAL A 202 -22.09 0.30 12.34
N ALA A 203 -22.21 1.14 11.30
CA ALA A 203 -21.39 1.02 10.10
C ALA A 203 -19.88 1.18 10.38
N GLY A 204 -19.50 1.98 11.39
CA GLY A 204 -18.11 2.19 11.79
C GLY A 204 -17.47 1.02 12.55
N ASP A 205 -18.26 0.04 13.01
CA ASP A 205 -17.72 -1.15 13.69
C ASP A 205 -16.99 -2.09 12.71
N ASP A 206 -17.34 -2.01 11.42
CA ASP A 206 -16.65 -2.73 10.36
C ASP A 206 -15.60 -1.83 9.70
N HIS A 207 -14.32 -2.22 9.79
CA HIS A 207 -13.21 -1.44 9.24
C HIS A 207 -13.31 -1.26 7.72
N SER A 208 -13.76 -2.28 6.99
CA SER A 208 -13.84 -2.26 5.53
C SER A 208 -14.89 -1.29 5.02
N ILE A 209 -16.04 -1.20 5.72
CA ILE A 209 -17.10 -0.22 5.47
C ILE A 209 -16.63 1.17 5.92
N ARG A 210 -16.12 1.31 7.14
CA ARG A 210 -15.65 2.57 7.71
C ARG A 210 -14.68 3.31 6.81
N LYS A 211 -13.68 2.59 6.24
CA LYS A 211 -12.64 3.16 5.35
C LYS A 211 -13.22 3.80 4.08
N ARG A 212 -14.42 3.39 3.66
CA ARG A 212 -15.04 3.82 2.40
C ARG A 212 -16.18 4.81 2.60
N LEU A 213 -16.59 5.08 3.84
CA LEU A 213 -17.64 6.04 4.17
C LEU A 213 -17.06 7.34 4.76
N PRO A 214 -17.72 8.49 4.54
CA PRO A 214 -17.42 9.72 5.26
C PRO A 214 -17.54 9.53 6.79
N GLU A 215 -16.76 10.28 7.57
CA GLU A 215 -16.71 10.14 9.04
C GLU A 215 -18.07 10.30 9.72
N ILE A 216 -18.94 11.17 9.19
CA ILE A 216 -20.31 11.37 9.69
C ILE A 216 -21.17 10.08 9.67
N CYS A 217 -20.76 9.07 8.90
CA CYS A 217 -21.44 7.79 8.79
C CYS A 217 -20.97 6.75 9.81
N HIS A 218 -19.81 6.98 10.47
CA HIS A 218 -19.16 5.95 11.28
C HIS A 218 -19.97 5.58 12.53
N THR A 219 -20.73 6.52 13.09
CA THR A 219 -21.59 6.28 14.26
C THR A 219 -23.04 5.93 13.91
N ARG A 220 -23.38 5.89 12.62
CA ARG A 220 -24.74 5.62 12.13
C ARG A 220 -24.94 4.13 11.88
N THR A 221 -26.19 3.68 11.90
CA THR A 221 -26.52 2.29 11.62
C THR A 221 -26.47 1.99 10.11
N ILE A 222 -26.23 0.73 9.73
CA ILE A 222 -26.23 0.30 8.33
C ILE A 222 -27.54 0.65 7.64
N ALA A 223 -28.70 0.55 8.32
CA ALA A 223 -29.97 0.97 7.75
C ALA A 223 -29.99 2.45 7.35
N GLN A 224 -29.37 3.34 8.14
CA GLN A 224 -29.32 4.78 7.87
C GLN A 224 -28.33 5.14 6.76
N VAL A 225 -27.27 4.36 6.58
CA VAL A 225 -26.20 4.65 5.60
C VAL A 225 -26.18 3.68 4.42
N ALA A 226 -27.16 2.79 4.31
CA ALA A 226 -27.25 1.80 3.23
C ALA A 226 -27.10 2.41 1.82
N PRO A 227 -27.75 3.54 1.47
CA PRO A 227 -27.54 4.18 0.18
C PRO A 227 -26.08 4.61 -0.04
N MET A 228 -25.40 5.08 1.02
CA MET A 228 -24.00 5.52 0.93
C MET A 228 -23.01 4.36 0.83
N ILE A 229 -23.34 3.20 1.43
CA ILE A 229 -22.57 1.97 1.26
C ILE A 229 -22.75 1.45 -0.16
N ALA A 230 -24.00 1.42 -0.64
CA ALA A 230 -24.34 0.92 -1.98
C ALA A 230 -23.72 1.78 -3.10
N ASP A 231 -23.62 3.09 -2.91
CA ASP A 231 -23.04 4.03 -3.88
C ASP A 231 -21.52 4.25 -3.73
N ALA A 232 -20.89 3.62 -2.72
CA ALA A 232 -19.48 3.88 -2.39
C ALA A 232 -18.53 3.64 -3.57
N HIS A 233 -18.79 2.63 -4.40
CA HIS A 233 -17.94 2.30 -5.55
C HIS A 233 -18.02 3.33 -6.67
N GLN A 234 -19.20 3.93 -6.90
CA GLN A 234 -19.37 5.01 -7.87
C GLN A 234 -18.72 6.30 -7.36
N ARG A 235 -19.03 6.71 -6.12
CA ARG A 235 -18.46 7.93 -5.50
C ARG A 235 -16.94 7.90 -5.41
N LEU A 236 -16.35 6.75 -5.10
CA LEU A 236 -14.90 6.58 -5.01
C LEU A 236 -14.24 6.21 -6.35
N MET A 237 -15.02 6.16 -7.44
CA MET A 237 -14.53 5.84 -8.79
C MET A 237 -13.67 4.57 -8.85
N MET A 238 -14.08 3.53 -8.10
CA MET A 238 -13.29 2.31 -7.96
C MET A 238 -12.98 1.67 -9.31
N ASN A 239 -11.72 1.27 -9.52
CA ASN A 239 -11.36 0.41 -10.65
C ASN A 239 -11.89 -1.01 -10.43
N ARG A 240 -11.71 -1.89 -11.42
CA ARG A 240 -12.23 -3.28 -11.35
C ARG A 240 -11.66 -4.10 -10.19
N ASP A 241 -10.41 -3.90 -9.81
CA ASP A 241 -9.77 -4.67 -8.73
C ASP A 241 -10.25 -4.20 -7.35
N ASP A 242 -10.35 -2.88 -7.17
CA ASP A 242 -10.93 -2.27 -5.97
C ASP A 242 -12.41 -2.64 -5.81
N LEU A 243 -13.15 -2.68 -6.92
CA LEU A 243 -14.56 -3.10 -6.94
C LEU A 243 -14.71 -4.57 -6.56
N ALA A 244 -13.89 -5.47 -7.11
CA ALA A 244 -13.90 -6.89 -6.76
C ALA A 244 -13.59 -7.11 -5.27
N THR A 245 -12.63 -6.36 -4.73
CA THR A 245 -12.29 -6.36 -3.30
C THR A 245 -13.44 -5.83 -2.46
N TRP A 246 -14.10 -4.75 -2.90
CA TRP A 246 -15.23 -4.16 -2.18
C TRP A 246 -16.41 -5.11 -2.06
N LYS A 247 -16.80 -5.77 -3.16
CA LYS A 247 -17.88 -6.77 -3.12
C LYS A 247 -17.58 -7.92 -2.16
N ARG A 248 -16.33 -8.40 -2.15
CA ARG A 248 -15.90 -9.46 -1.22
C ARG A 248 -16.06 -9.00 0.23
N HIS A 249 -15.56 -7.81 0.56
CA HIS A 249 -15.70 -7.27 1.91
C HIS A 249 -17.17 -7.12 2.33
N LEU A 250 -18.05 -6.64 1.44
CA LEU A 250 -19.49 -6.54 1.75
C LEU A 250 -20.13 -7.90 2.02
N ALA A 251 -19.81 -8.92 1.22
CA ALA A 251 -20.31 -10.27 1.42
C ALA A 251 -19.78 -10.91 2.72
N ASP A 252 -18.50 -10.67 3.06
CA ASP A 252 -17.90 -11.13 4.31
C ASP A 252 -18.57 -10.45 5.52
N THR A 253 -18.81 -9.13 5.45
CA THR A 253 -19.51 -8.40 6.51
C THR A 253 -20.95 -8.88 6.67
N GLU A 254 -21.69 -9.12 5.59
CA GLU A 254 -23.04 -9.72 5.64
C GLU A 254 -23.03 -11.06 6.39
N SER A 255 -22.05 -11.91 6.09
CA SER A 255 -21.87 -13.20 6.76
C SER A 255 -21.56 -13.04 8.26
N ILE A 256 -20.71 -12.07 8.64
CA ILE A 256 -20.39 -11.75 10.04
C ILE A 256 -21.63 -11.27 10.79
N ILE A 257 -22.42 -10.37 10.19
CA ILE A 257 -23.65 -9.85 10.79
C ILE A 257 -24.62 -11.01 11.06
N ARG A 258 -24.81 -11.90 10.08
CA ARG A 258 -25.67 -13.09 10.21
C ARG A 258 -25.19 -14.05 11.31
N ALA A 259 -23.89 -14.28 11.40
CA ALA A 259 -23.29 -15.13 12.43
C ALA A 259 -23.44 -14.54 13.85
N ARG A 260 -23.36 -13.22 14.00
CA ARG A 260 -23.56 -12.53 15.28
C ARG A 260 -25.00 -12.66 15.77
N LEU A 261 -25.99 -12.50 14.89
CA LEU A 261 -27.39 -12.66 15.25
C LEU A 261 -27.76 -14.08 15.66
N THR A 262 -27.31 -15.09 14.91
CA THR A 262 -27.55 -16.49 15.27
C THR A 262 -26.95 -16.87 16.63
N ARG A 263 -25.85 -16.24 17.06
CA ARG A 263 -25.32 -16.41 18.43
C ARG A 263 -26.19 -15.77 19.50
N ILE A 264 -26.73 -14.58 19.22
CA ILE A 264 -27.65 -13.88 20.14
C ILE A 264 -28.95 -14.66 20.29
N GLU A 265 -29.54 -15.12 19.18
CA GLU A 265 -30.80 -15.89 19.16
C GLU A 265 -30.68 -17.25 19.86
N ARG A 266 -29.51 -17.90 19.78
CA ARG A 266 -29.25 -19.18 20.47
C ARG A 266 -28.93 -19.02 21.95
N GLY A 267 -29.06 -17.82 22.53
CA GLY A 267 -28.80 -17.57 23.95
C GLY A 267 -27.35 -17.85 24.37
N THR A 268 -26.41 -17.93 23.42
CA THR A 268 -24.99 -18.16 23.70
C THR A 268 -24.34 -16.81 24.00
N GLY A 269 -24.74 -16.23 25.13
CA GLY A 269 -24.09 -15.04 25.69
C GLY A 269 -22.63 -15.32 26.10
N PRO A 270 -21.88 -14.28 26.50
CA PRO A 270 -20.44 -14.36 26.82
C PRO A 270 -20.04 -15.37 27.91
N GLY A 271 -21.00 -16.02 28.59
CA GLY A 271 -20.75 -17.00 29.64
C GLY A 271 -20.12 -18.33 29.17
N VAL A 272 -20.27 -18.70 27.89
CA VAL A 272 -19.77 -20.00 27.38
C VAL A 272 -18.26 -19.98 27.07
N LEU A 273 -17.64 -18.81 26.93
CA LEU A 273 -16.18 -18.73 26.80
C LEU A 273 -15.43 -18.94 28.13
N ARG A 274 -16.06 -18.70 29.29
CA ARG A 274 -15.47 -19.08 30.59
C ARG A 274 -15.40 -20.60 30.76
N SER A 275 -16.37 -21.34 30.23
CA SER A 275 -16.43 -22.80 30.39
C SER A 275 -15.34 -23.56 29.60
N LEU A 276 -14.66 -22.91 28.65
CA LEU A 276 -13.54 -23.52 27.91
C LEU A 276 -12.20 -23.32 28.63
N GLU A 277 -12.02 -22.22 29.37
CA GLU A 277 -10.88 -22.03 30.27
C GLU A 277 -10.96 -22.94 31.51
N ASP A 278 -12.17 -23.17 32.04
CA ASP A 278 -12.39 -24.10 33.16
C ASP A 278 -12.22 -25.58 32.76
N LEU A 279 -12.44 -25.92 31.48
CA LEU A 279 -12.26 -27.30 30.97
C LEU A 279 -10.81 -27.63 30.58
N MET A 280 -9.99 -26.62 30.22
CA MET A 280 -8.66 -26.84 29.64
C MET A 280 -7.51 -26.79 30.65
N GLY A 281 -7.77 -26.40 31.91
CA GLY A 281 -6.74 -26.31 32.95
C GLY A 281 -5.62 -25.29 32.61
N PRO A 282 -4.79 -24.91 33.60
CA PRO A 282 -3.71 -23.97 33.34
C PRO A 282 -2.68 -24.55 32.37
N ALA A 283 -2.28 -23.77 31.36
CA ALA A 283 -1.28 -24.15 30.38
C ALA A 283 0.05 -24.55 31.05
N PRO A 284 0.74 -25.60 30.57
CA PRO A 284 2.04 -26.00 31.11
C PRO A 284 3.08 -24.89 30.91
N ARG A 285 3.79 -24.56 31.98
CA ARG A 285 4.90 -23.59 31.95
C ARG A 285 6.07 -24.19 31.17
N VAL A 286 6.26 -23.73 29.94
CA VAL A 286 7.47 -24.04 29.16
C VAL A 286 8.56 -23.04 29.58
N HIS A 287 9.67 -23.56 30.10
CA HIS A 287 10.85 -22.74 30.39
C HIS A 287 11.51 -22.27 29.09
N PRO A 288 11.97 -21.01 29.00
CA PRO A 288 12.64 -20.51 27.81
C PRO A 288 13.97 -21.23 27.56
N ALA A 289 14.18 -21.65 26.31
CA ALA A 289 15.44 -22.19 25.86
C ALA A 289 16.51 -21.09 25.82
N VAL A 290 17.63 -21.33 26.49
CA VAL A 290 18.84 -20.49 26.42
C VAL A 290 19.50 -20.70 25.06
N LEU A 291 19.62 -19.63 24.28
CA LEU A 291 20.48 -19.62 23.08
C LEU A 291 21.90 -19.20 23.49
N PRO A 292 22.96 -19.86 22.96
CA PRO A 292 24.33 -19.48 23.24
C PRO A 292 24.68 -18.17 22.56
N ALA A 293 25.33 -17.28 23.32
CA ALA A 293 26.02 -16.12 22.79
C ALA A 293 27.30 -16.59 22.09
N ASP A 294 27.45 -16.24 20.81
CA ASP A 294 28.72 -15.79 20.22
C ASP A 294 28.57 -15.61 18.71
N ALA A 295 28.57 -14.36 18.26
CA ALA A 295 29.00 -13.97 16.92
C ALA A 295 29.37 -12.48 16.96
N SER A 296 30.65 -12.22 17.20
CA SER A 296 31.28 -10.91 17.10
C SER A 296 31.36 -10.47 15.64
N VAL A 297 30.74 -9.34 15.33
CA VAL A 297 30.95 -8.59 14.07
C VAL A 297 31.68 -7.29 14.42
N THR A 298 32.82 -7.06 13.78
CA THR A 298 33.64 -5.85 13.94
C THR A 298 32.94 -4.61 13.39
N PRO A 299 33.04 -3.43 14.04
CA PRO A 299 32.35 -2.22 13.57
C PRO A 299 33.11 -1.55 12.41
N ALA A 300 32.37 -1.19 11.35
CA ALA A 300 32.81 -0.21 10.37
C ALA A 300 32.66 1.22 10.93
N GLU A 301 33.52 2.13 10.47
CA GLU A 301 33.64 3.52 10.94
C GLU A 301 32.31 4.29 10.94
N LYS A 302 32.09 5.02 12.05
CA LYS A 302 30.89 5.81 12.38
C LYS A 302 30.79 7.06 11.48
N PRO A 303 29.72 7.22 10.67
CA PRO A 303 29.36 8.52 10.08
C PRO A 303 28.86 9.49 11.18
N PRO A 304 28.91 10.82 10.95
CA PRO A 304 28.72 11.82 11.99
C PRO A 304 27.31 11.80 12.61
N ASP A 305 27.28 11.94 13.95
CA ASP A 305 26.17 12.20 14.89
C ASP A 305 24.74 11.82 14.45
N ILE A 306 24.52 10.51 14.27
CA ILE A 306 23.19 9.90 14.34
C ILE A 306 23.03 9.32 15.77
N PRO A 307 21.93 9.59 16.50
CA PRO A 307 21.68 8.98 17.81
C PRO A 307 21.81 7.45 17.74
N ASP A 308 22.42 6.82 18.75
CA ASP A 308 22.76 5.39 18.70
C ASP A 308 21.53 4.47 18.49
N GLU A 309 20.33 4.92 18.88
CA GLU A 309 19.05 4.24 18.63
C GLU A 309 18.66 4.21 17.14
N ASP A 310 18.96 5.28 16.40
CA ASP A 310 18.73 5.37 14.95
C ASP A 310 19.79 4.59 14.15
N ALA A 311 21.01 4.46 14.68
CA ALA A 311 22.09 3.69 14.04
C ALA A 311 21.75 2.20 13.93
N ALA A 312 21.09 1.62 14.94
CA ALA A 312 20.63 0.23 14.91
C ALA A 312 19.53 0.00 13.86
N ALA A 313 18.60 0.96 13.71
CA ALA A 313 17.56 0.91 12.68
C ALA A 313 18.13 0.99 11.25
N LEU A 314 19.21 1.78 11.05
CA LEU A 314 19.92 1.85 9.78
C LEU A 314 20.72 0.57 9.48
N GLN A 315 21.37 -0.03 10.47
CA GLN A 315 22.10 -1.30 10.30
C GLN A 315 21.17 -2.47 9.94
N ALA A 316 19.95 -2.51 10.48
CA ALA A 316 18.97 -3.53 10.15
C ALA A 316 18.47 -3.49 8.68
N LEU A 317 18.71 -2.38 7.96
CA LEU A 317 18.37 -2.22 6.54
C LEU A 317 19.53 -2.55 5.58
N ALA A 318 20.75 -2.77 6.09
CA ALA A 318 21.95 -3.04 5.29
C ALA A 318 22.12 -4.52 4.90
N ILE A 319 21.03 -5.30 4.88
CA ILE A 319 21.00 -6.72 4.49
C ILE A 319 20.51 -6.86 3.05
#